data_AF-A0A7W1RYE5-F1
#
_entry.id   AF-A0A7W1RYE5-F1
#
_cell.length_a   1.000
_cell.length_b   1.000
_cell.length_c   1.000
_cell.angle_alpha   90.00
_cell.angle_beta   90.00
_cell.angle_gamma   90.00
#
_symmetry.space_group_name_H-M   'P 1'
#
loop_
_entity.id
_entity.type
_entity.pdbx_description
1 polymer ?
#
loop_
_entity_poly.entity_id
_entity_poly.type
_entity_poly.pdbx_seq_one_letter_code
_entity_poly.pdbx_strand_id
1 'polypeptide(L)'
;MRFLLRLVLIAGLLLIAWPWLPESMRPASAAGVPARTIQIAGGAVVVLAVALALATRKRGQGEADDAAEIRARLADAGFRFIDLERGWQAEGLWQKERVVVRKVSDAHATRFGRPWTLLITLPGRPRDPWPFLPDQGGIVERGNGTFTVVAADLGLAGRSARLGSRLDHLLAARE
;
A
#
# COMPACT_ATOMS: atom_id res chain seq x y z
N MET A 1 -6.21 -13.86 5.40
CA MET A 1 -6.48 -12.95 6.56
C MET A 1 -7.97 -12.74 6.87
N ARG A 2 -8.84 -12.43 5.90
CA ARG A 2 -10.26 -12.14 6.16
C ARG A 2 -11.04 -13.26 6.88
N PHE A 3 -10.73 -14.53 6.61
CA PHE A 3 -11.38 -15.68 7.23
C PHE A 3 -10.98 -15.87 8.71
N LEU A 4 -9.68 -15.74 9.02
CA LEU A 4 -9.14 -15.77 10.39
C LEU A 4 -9.72 -14.65 11.27
N LEU A 5 -9.82 -13.44 10.73
CA LEU A 5 -10.43 -12.31 11.44
C LEU A 5 -11.91 -12.58 11.79
N ARG A 6 -12.67 -13.18 10.86
CA ARG A 6 -14.07 -13.56 11.10
C ARG A 6 -14.18 -14.63 12.19
N LEU A 7 -13.29 -15.63 12.19
CA LEU A 7 -13.24 -16.65 13.24
C LEU A 7 -12.95 -16.06 14.62
N VAL A 8 -12.00 -15.12 14.72
CA VAL A 8 -11.69 -14.43 15.98
C VAL A 8 -12.87 -13.58 16.46
N LEU A 9 -13.55 -12.88 15.56
CA LEU A 9 -14.76 -12.12 15.88
C LEU A 9 -15.90 -13.02 16.36
N ILE A 10 -16.15 -14.14 15.68
CA ILE A 10 -17.17 -15.12 16.06
C ILE A 10 -16.84 -15.73 17.43
N ALA A 11 -15.59 -16.10 17.67
CA ALA A 11 -15.14 -16.62 18.96
C ALA A 11 -15.27 -15.58 20.09
N GLY A 12 -14.90 -14.32 19.83
CA GLY A 12 -15.06 -13.23 20.79
C GLY A 12 -16.53 -12.91 21.11
N LEU A 13 -17.40 -12.92 20.09
CA LEU A 13 -18.86 -12.77 20.25
C LEU A 13 -19.47 -13.93 21.05
N LEU A 14 -19.03 -15.17 20.80
CA LEU A 14 -19.44 -16.34 21.57
C LEU A 14 -19.01 -16.25 23.04
N LEU A 15 -17.83 -15.70 23.33
CA LEU A 15 -17.36 -15.46 24.70
C LEU A 15 -18.12 -14.33 25.41
N ILE A 16 -18.58 -13.31 24.68
CA ILE A 16 -19.46 -12.26 25.24
C ILE A 16 -20.86 -12.81 25.53
N ALA A 17 -21.38 -13.63 24.62
CA ALA A 17 -22.68 -14.30 24.75
C ALA A 17 -22.66 -15.47 25.75
N TRP A 18 -21.51 -15.81 26.31
CA TRP A 18 -21.29 -16.91 27.27
C TRP A 18 -22.32 -17.02 28.41
N PRO A 19 -22.75 -15.93 29.09
CA PRO A 19 -23.71 -16.04 30.19
C PRO A 19 -25.11 -16.48 29.71
N TRP A 20 -25.40 -16.28 28.43
CA TRP A 20 -26.69 -16.57 27.82
C TRP A 20 -26.71 -17.95 27.14
N LEU A 21 -25.58 -18.68 27.12
CA LEU A 21 -25.52 -20.03 26.58
C LEU A 21 -26.09 -21.05 27.58
N PRO A 22 -26.84 -22.07 27.10
CA PRO A 22 -27.31 -23.18 27.92
C PRO A 22 -26.13 -23.91 28.58
N GLU A 23 -26.32 -24.43 29.79
CA GLU A 23 -25.26 -25.11 30.56
C GLU A 23 -24.67 -26.31 29.82
N SER A 24 -25.45 -27.00 28.99
CA SER A 24 -25.00 -28.13 28.16
C SER A 24 -23.99 -27.74 27.07
N MET A 25 -23.89 -26.45 26.72
CA MET A 25 -22.98 -25.93 25.71
C MET A 25 -21.72 -25.30 26.31
N ARG A 26 -21.59 -25.27 27.64
CA ARG A 26 -20.41 -24.70 28.33
C ARG A 26 -19.35 -25.80 28.50
N PRO A 27 -18.15 -25.66 27.91
CA PRO A 27 -17.09 -26.65 28.08
C PRO A 27 -16.66 -26.76 29.55
N ALA A 28 -16.48 -28.00 30.02
CA ALA A 28 -16.12 -28.32 31.40
C ALA A 28 -14.80 -27.67 31.86
N SER A 29 -13.91 -27.32 30.93
CA SER A 29 -12.62 -26.66 31.19
C SER A 29 -12.72 -25.22 31.71
N ALA A 30 -13.92 -24.62 31.71
CA ALA A 30 -14.16 -23.27 32.23
C ALA A 30 -14.72 -23.25 33.66
N ALA A 31 -14.87 -24.42 34.30
CA ALA A 31 -15.35 -24.53 35.67
C ALA A 31 -14.39 -23.81 36.64
N GLY A 32 -14.84 -22.71 37.25
CA GLY A 32 -14.07 -21.91 38.21
C GLY A 32 -13.65 -20.52 37.72
N VAL A 33 -13.84 -20.19 36.44
CA VAL A 33 -13.58 -18.83 35.93
C VAL A 33 -14.84 -17.97 36.05
N PRO A 34 -14.79 -16.80 36.70
CA PRO A 34 -15.94 -15.90 36.78
C PRO A 34 -16.42 -15.50 35.38
N ALA A 35 -17.73 -15.57 35.13
CA ALA A 35 -18.32 -15.18 33.84
C ALA A 35 -17.91 -13.76 33.40
N ARG A 36 -17.74 -12.84 34.37
CA ARG A 36 -17.27 -11.47 34.13
C ARG A 36 -15.87 -11.42 33.52
N THR A 37 -14.97 -12.31 33.93
CA THR A 37 -13.60 -12.41 33.39
C THR A 37 -13.63 -12.91 31.94
N ILE A 38 -14.49 -13.88 31.63
CA ILE A 38 -14.70 -14.41 30.27
C ILE A 38 -15.27 -13.31 29.35
N GLN A 39 -16.22 -12.53 29.83
CA GLN A 39 -16.81 -11.42 29.07
C GLN A 39 -15.81 -10.28 28.82
N ILE A 40 -14.99 -9.91 29.81
CA ILE A 40 -13.95 -8.88 29.64
C ILE A 40 -12.89 -9.36 28.64
N ALA A 41 -12.45 -10.62 28.74
CA ALA A 41 -11.51 -11.21 27.79
C ALA A 41 -12.09 -11.29 26.36
N GLY A 42 -13.34 -11.75 26.22
CA GLY A 42 -14.05 -11.79 24.94
C GLY A 42 -14.22 -10.39 24.33
N GLY A 43 -14.63 -9.42 25.15
CA GLY A 43 -14.74 -8.01 24.76
C GLY A 43 -13.40 -7.42 24.29
N ALA A 44 -12.31 -7.65 25.02
CA ALA A 44 -10.98 -7.19 24.64
C ALA A 44 -10.52 -7.78 23.30
N VAL A 45 -10.77 -9.08 23.06
CA VAL A 45 -10.44 -9.74 21.80
C VAL A 45 -11.25 -9.17 20.63
N VAL A 46 -12.55 -8.92 20.81
CA VAL A 46 -13.39 -8.27 19.78
C VAL A 46 -12.88 -6.86 19.48
N VAL A 47 -12.61 -6.05 20.50
CA VAL A 47 -12.11 -4.67 20.31
C VAL A 47 -10.77 -4.69 19.57
N LEU A 48 -9.84 -5.57 19.96
CA LEU A 48 -8.55 -5.69 19.29
C LEU A 48 -8.70 -6.14 17.83
N ALA A 49 -9.58 -7.12 17.56
CA ALA A 49 -9.85 -7.60 16.20
C ALA A 49 -10.46 -6.49 15.33
N VAL A 50 -11.41 -5.72 15.87
CA VAL A 50 -12.03 -4.58 15.18
C VAL A 50 -11.00 -3.47 14.94
N ALA A 51 -10.20 -3.12 15.94
CA ALA A 51 -9.13 -2.12 15.79
C ALA A 51 -8.12 -2.52 14.71
N LEU A 52 -7.71 -3.80 14.68
CA LEU A 52 -6.81 -4.33 13.65
C LEU A 52 -7.46 -4.33 12.25
N ALA A 53 -8.74 -4.65 12.17
CA ALA A 53 -9.51 -4.59 10.93
C ALA A 53 -9.65 -3.16 10.40
N LEU A 54 -9.89 -2.20 11.29
CA LEU A 54 -9.97 -0.78 10.95
C LEU A 54 -8.60 -0.23 10.54
N ALA A 55 -7.53 -0.59 11.24
CA ALA A 55 -6.17 -0.20 10.90
C ALA A 55 -5.75 -0.72 9.52
N THR A 56 -6.01 -2.00 9.24
CA THR A 56 -5.72 -2.59 7.92
C THR A 56 -6.57 -1.98 6.81
N ARG A 57 -7.85 -1.69 7.07
CA ARG A 57 -8.73 -1.01 6.12
C ARG A 57 -8.27 0.40 5.80
N LYS A 58 -7.96 1.22 6.82
CA LYS A 58 -7.46 2.59 6.62
C LYS A 58 -6.17 2.61 5.81
N ARG A 59 -5.27 1.66 6.05
CA ARG A 59 -4.01 1.53 5.31
C ARG A 59 -4.24 1.19 3.83
N GLY A 60 -5.14 0.25 3.54
CA GLY A 60 -5.49 -0.09 2.16
C GLY A 60 -6.27 1.00 1.41
N GLN A 61 -7.09 1.79 2.12
CA GLN A 61 -7.78 2.95 1.55
C GLN A 61 -6.82 4.07 1.17
N GLY A 62 -5.92 4.48 2.08
CA GLY A 62 -4.93 5.51 1.78
C GLY A 62 -4.07 5.17 0.55
N GLU A 63 -3.61 3.91 0.45
CA GLU A 63 -2.88 3.43 -0.73
C GLU A 63 -3.71 3.51 -2.02
N ALA A 64 -5.00 3.15 -1.97
CA ALA A 64 -5.88 3.22 -3.12
C ALA A 64 -6.13 4.67 -3.54
N ASP A 65 -6.32 5.57 -2.56
CA ASP A 65 -6.58 6.99 -2.77
C ASP A 65 -5.36 7.69 -3.40
N ASP A 66 -4.15 7.46 -2.87
CA ASP A 66 -2.91 8.04 -3.41
C ASP A 66 -2.65 7.56 -4.85
N ALA A 67 -2.85 6.27 -5.12
CA ALA A 67 -2.68 5.71 -6.45
C ALA A 67 -3.73 6.24 -7.44
N ALA A 68 -4.96 6.46 -6.98
CA ALA A 68 -6.02 7.07 -7.77
C ALA A 68 -5.71 8.54 -8.09
N GLU A 69 -5.16 9.30 -7.13
CA GLU A 69 -4.76 10.69 -7.35
C GLU A 69 -3.64 10.81 -8.39
N ILE A 70 -2.61 9.96 -8.30
CA ILE A 70 -1.54 9.90 -9.31
C ILE A 70 -2.12 9.56 -10.68
N ARG A 71 -3.03 8.59 -10.74
CA ARG A 71 -3.71 8.21 -11.99
C ARG A 71 -4.49 9.39 -12.58
N ALA A 72 -5.23 10.14 -11.75
CA ALA A 72 -5.96 11.32 -12.19
C ALA A 72 -5.01 12.40 -12.75
N ARG A 73 -3.93 12.72 -12.04
CA ARG A 73 -2.95 13.73 -12.49
C ARG A 73 -2.28 13.37 -13.82
N LEU A 74 -1.95 12.09 -14.02
CA LEU A 74 -1.40 11.61 -15.28
C LEU A 74 -2.44 11.65 -16.40
N ALA A 75 -3.71 11.32 -16.10
CA ALA A 75 -4.80 11.45 -17.06
C ALA A 75 -5.03 12.91 -17.48
N ASP A 76 -5.02 13.85 -16.53
CA ASP A 76 -5.12 15.30 -16.79
C ASP A 76 -3.95 15.80 -17.66
N ALA A 77 -2.77 15.20 -17.50
CA ALA A 77 -1.59 15.46 -18.33
C ALA A 77 -1.62 14.75 -19.70
N GLY A 78 -2.69 14.02 -20.04
CA GLY A 78 -2.86 13.34 -21.33
C GLY A 78 -2.12 12.01 -21.46
N PHE A 79 -1.73 11.37 -20.35
CA PHE A 79 -1.11 10.05 -20.41
C PHE A 79 -2.13 8.97 -20.80
N ARG A 80 -1.71 8.04 -21.65
CA ARG A 80 -2.46 6.85 -22.03
C ARG A 80 -2.21 5.74 -21.02
N PHE A 81 -3.29 5.13 -20.52
CA PHE A 81 -3.20 4.04 -19.55
C PHE A 81 -3.31 2.67 -20.19
N ILE A 82 -2.56 1.73 -19.62
CA ILE A 82 -2.58 0.30 -19.90
C ILE A 82 -2.76 -0.40 -18.56
N ASP A 83 -3.85 -1.15 -18.41
CA ASP A 83 -4.08 -1.93 -17.21
C ASP A 83 -3.19 -3.18 -17.22
N LEU A 84 -2.57 -3.48 -16.07
CA LEU A 84 -1.69 -4.63 -15.88
C LEU A 84 -2.27 -5.54 -14.78
N GLU A 85 -1.91 -6.82 -14.79
CA GLU A 85 -2.40 -7.79 -13.80
C GLU A 85 -2.16 -7.34 -12.34
N ARG A 86 -1.06 -6.64 -12.09
CA ARG A 86 -0.65 -6.16 -10.76
C ARG A 86 -0.45 -4.64 -10.67
N GLY A 87 -1.19 -3.87 -11.46
CA GLY A 87 -1.11 -2.41 -11.43
C GLY A 87 -1.56 -1.77 -12.72
N TRP A 88 -0.90 -0.68 -13.09
CA TRP A 88 -1.16 0.04 -14.33
C TRP A 88 0.12 0.67 -14.83
N GLN A 89 0.16 0.95 -16.12
CA GLN A 89 1.20 1.71 -16.79
C GLN A 89 0.56 2.90 -17.49
N ALA A 90 1.21 4.05 -17.38
CA ALA A 90 0.83 5.29 -18.02
C ALA A 90 1.96 5.73 -18.94
N GLU A 91 1.65 5.96 -20.21
CA GLU A 91 2.61 6.40 -21.22
C GLU A 91 2.19 7.78 -21.73
N GLY A 92 3.10 8.74 -21.73
CA GLY A 92 2.76 10.09 -22.16
C GLY A 92 3.99 10.95 -22.37
N LEU A 93 3.71 12.23 -22.62
CA LEU A 93 4.72 13.26 -22.70
C LEU A 93 4.66 14.10 -21.42
N TRP A 94 5.81 14.33 -20.80
CA TRP A 94 5.99 15.29 -19.73
C TRP A 94 7.04 16.30 -20.16
N GLN A 95 6.70 17.59 -20.20
CA GLN A 95 7.59 18.63 -20.74
C GLN A 95 8.18 18.30 -22.13
N LYS A 96 7.37 17.72 -23.04
CA LYS A 96 7.76 17.24 -24.38
C LYS A 96 8.67 16.00 -24.40
N GLU A 97 8.95 15.41 -23.24
CA GLU A 97 9.77 14.21 -23.10
C GLU A 97 8.90 12.98 -22.90
N ARG A 98 9.27 11.86 -23.54
CA ARG A 98 8.53 10.61 -23.39
C ARG A 98 8.80 10.00 -22.01
N VAL A 99 7.76 9.88 -21.20
CA VAL A 99 7.82 9.29 -19.86
C VAL A 99 6.86 8.12 -19.76
N VAL A 100 7.34 7.03 -19.15
CA VAL A 100 6.49 5.89 -18.80
C VAL A 100 6.46 5.77 -17.28
N VAL A 101 5.27 5.85 -16.70
CA VAL A 101 5.06 5.69 -15.25
C VAL A 101 4.30 4.40 -15.02
N ARG A 102 4.86 3.49 -14.22
CA ARG A 102 4.26 2.20 -13.92
C ARG A 102 4.10 2.01 -12.43
N LYS A 103 2.89 1.71 -11.97
CA LYS A 103 2.65 1.24 -10.60
C LYS A 103 3.08 -0.22 -10.49
N VAL A 104 3.91 -0.52 -9.49
CA VAL A 104 4.33 -1.89 -9.16
C VAL A 104 4.14 -2.19 -7.67
N SER A 105 3.77 -3.44 -7.38
CA SER A 105 3.57 -3.97 -6.03
C SER A 105 4.38 -5.25 -5.82
N ASP A 106 5.55 -5.35 -6.45
CA ASP A 106 6.42 -6.52 -6.46
C ASP A 106 7.69 -6.31 -5.60
N ALA A 107 8.76 -7.06 -5.90
CA ALA A 107 10.05 -6.95 -5.19
C ALA A 107 10.62 -5.52 -5.18
N HIS A 108 10.31 -4.69 -6.19
CA HIS A 108 10.73 -3.30 -6.22
C HIS A 108 10.04 -2.44 -5.15
N ALA A 109 8.81 -2.78 -4.75
CA ALA A 109 8.12 -2.12 -3.65
C ALA A 109 8.60 -2.67 -2.28
N THR A 110 8.73 -3.99 -2.18
CA THR A 110 9.12 -4.67 -0.94
C THR A 110 10.50 -4.25 -0.44
N ARG A 111 11.48 -4.02 -1.35
CA ARG A 111 12.83 -3.56 -0.97
C ARG A 111 12.84 -2.22 -0.22
N PHE A 112 11.78 -1.43 -0.37
CA PHE A 112 11.60 -0.14 0.30
C PHE A 112 10.62 -0.22 1.49
N GLY A 113 10.19 -1.43 1.87
CA GLY A 113 9.16 -1.63 2.90
C GLY A 113 7.82 -1.01 2.52
N ARG A 114 7.52 -0.89 1.21
CA ARG A 114 6.31 -0.26 0.69
C ARG A 114 5.35 -1.30 0.10
N PRO A 115 4.03 -1.09 0.23
CA PRO A 115 3.05 -1.96 -0.42
C PRO A 115 3.00 -1.78 -1.95
N TRP A 116 3.43 -0.61 -2.45
CA TRP A 116 3.61 -0.31 -3.86
C TRP A 116 4.62 0.83 -4.06
N THR A 117 5.09 1.00 -5.29
CA THR A 117 5.93 2.11 -5.72
C THR A 117 5.68 2.43 -7.19
N LEU A 118 6.27 3.52 -7.69
CA LEU A 118 6.30 3.84 -9.12
C LEU A 118 7.67 3.52 -9.71
N LEU A 119 7.65 2.87 -10.87
CA LEU A 119 8.78 2.84 -11.79
C LEU A 119 8.56 3.93 -12.85
N ILE A 120 9.55 4.77 -13.05
CA ILE A 120 9.50 5.89 -13.99
C ILE A 120 10.64 5.69 -14.99
N THR A 121 10.28 5.39 -16.24
CA THR A 121 11.23 5.26 -17.34
C THR A 121 11.33 6.60 -18.08
N LEU A 122 12.56 7.07 -18.24
CA LEU A 122 12.91 8.36 -18.81
C LEU A 122 13.89 8.17 -19.97
N PRO A 123 13.91 9.09 -20.95
CA PRO A 123 14.91 9.07 -22.00
C PRO A 123 16.23 9.65 -21.50
N GLY A 124 17.33 9.28 -22.16
CA GLY A 124 18.68 9.76 -21.86
C GLY A 124 19.45 8.86 -20.91
N ARG A 125 20.45 9.42 -20.24
CA ARG A 125 21.27 8.73 -19.24
C ARG A 125 21.13 9.42 -17.89
N PRO A 126 21.12 8.66 -16.78
CA PRO A 126 21.11 9.28 -15.46
C PRO A 126 22.45 9.97 -15.21
N ARG A 127 22.40 11.19 -14.67
CA ARG A 127 23.59 11.94 -14.26
C ARG A 127 24.32 11.24 -13.12
N ASP A 128 25.64 11.34 -13.12
CA ASP A 128 26.53 10.90 -12.03
C ASP A 128 27.21 12.13 -11.39
N PRO A 129 27.12 12.36 -10.06
CA PRO A 129 26.43 11.55 -9.05
C PRO A 129 24.90 11.62 -9.14
N TRP A 130 24.24 10.50 -8.85
CA TRP A 130 22.78 10.43 -8.76
C TRP A 130 22.29 11.31 -7.59
N PRO A 131 21.37 12.28 -7.83
CA PRO A 131 21.09 13.32 -6.84
C PRO A 131 20.09 12.91 -5.75
N PHE A 132 19.52 11.72 -5.81
CA PHE A 132 18.49 11.27 -4.87
C PHE A 132 19.03 10.25 -3.87
N LEU A 133 18.54 10.33 -2.64
CA LEU A 133 18.81 9.33 -1.62
C LEU A 133 18.19 7.98 -2.00
N PRO A 134 18.78 6.86 -1.55
CA PRO A 134 18.29 5.52 -1.86
C PRO A 134 16.81 5.31 -1.53
N ASP A 135 16.33 5.88 -0.43
CA ASP A 135 14.95 5.78 0.06
C ASP A 135 13.94 6.66 -0.72
N GLN A 136 14.43 7.64 -1.48
CA GLN A 136 13.63 8.51 -2.33
C GLN A 136 13.54 7.96 -3.75
N GLY A 137 14.66 7.52 -4.30
CA GLY A 137 14.65 6.80 -5.55
C GLY A 137 16.01 6.35 -6.05
N GLY A 138 16.01 5.17 -6.66
CA GLY A 138 17.22 4.56 -7.21
C GLY A 138 17.00 4.06 -8.63
N ILE A 139 18.04 4.13 -9.43
CA ILE A 139 18.06 3.58 -10.78
C ILE A 139 17.97 2.05 -10.65
N VAL A 140 17.02 1.44 -11.36
CA VAL A 140 16.84 -0.02 -11.37
C VAL A 140 17.21 -0.65 -12.69
N GLU A 141 17.18 0.13 -13.77
CA GLU A 141 17.49 -0.36 -15.10
C GLU A 141 18.12 0.76 -15.93
N ARG A 142 19.12 0.41 -16.73
CA ARG A 142 19.73 1.28 -17.74
C ARG A 142 19.62 0.56 -19.08
N GLY A 143 18.83 1.12 -19.99
CA GLY A 143 18.69 0.64 -21.36
C GLY A 143 19.49 1.50 -22.34
N ASN A 144 19.41 1.14 -23.62
CA ASN A 144 20.00 1.93 -24.70
C ASN A 144 19.19 3.21 -24.91
N GLY A 145 19.62 4.31 -24.28
CA GLY A 145 19.00 5.63 -24.41
C GLY A 145 17.80 5.89 -23.50
N THR A 146 17.55 5.01 -22.53
CA THR A 146 16.54 5.19 -21.48
C THR A 146 17.04 4.65 -20.16
N PHE A 147 16.48 5.12 -19.06
CA PHE A 147 16.72 4.55 -17.73
C PHE A 147 15.45 4.53 -16.91
N THR A 148 15.33 3.54 -16.02
CA THR A 148 14.17 3.38 -15.15
C THR A 148 14.58 3.64 -13.70
N VAL A 149 13.82 4.49 -13.03
CA VAL A 149 14.01 4.88 -11.64
C VAL A 149 12.83 4.42 -10.82
N VAL A 150 13.09 3.89 -9.63
CA VAL A 150 12.03 3.73 -8.63
C VAL A 150 11.81 5.07 -7.92
N ALA A 151 10.58 5.59 -7.90
CA ALA A 151 10.19 6.74 -7.09
C ALA A 151 9.43 6.25 -5.83
N ALA A 152 10.20 5.79 -4.84
CA ALA A 152 9.68 5.16 -3.63
C ALA A 152 8.97 6.14 -2.68
N ASP A 153 9.33 7.41 -2.76
CA ASP A 153 8.72 8.49 -2.00
C ASP A 153 7.27 8.78 -2.41
N LEU A 154 6.90 8.51 -3.67
CA LEU A 154 5.53 8.69 -4.15
C LEU A 154 4.57 7.58 -3.69
N GLY A 155 5.11 6.44 -3.22
CA GLY A 155 4.33 5.36 -2.58
C GLY A 155 3.93 5.65 -1.13
N LEU A 156 4.23 6.84 -0.61
CA LEU A 156 3.88 7.28 0.74
C LEU A 156 2.56 8.05 0.76
N ALA A 157 1.77 7.81 1.82
CA ALA A 157 0.53 8.52 2.10
C ALA A 157 0.70 10.05 2.02
N GLY A 158 -0.12 10.69 1.18
CA GLY A 158 -0.15 12.15 1.02
C GLY A 158 1.02 12.73 0.24
N ARG A 159 1.83 11.92 -0.45
CA ARG A 159 2.92 12.39 -1.33
C ARG A 159 2.62 12.29 -2.82
N SER A 160 1.48 11.69 -3.19
CA SER A 160 0.89 11.67 -4.54
C SER A 160 0.93 13.04 -5.23
N ALA A 161 0.64 14.11 -4.48
CA ALA A 161 0.62 15.48 -4.98
C ALA A 161 1.96 15.98 -5.54
N ARG A 162 3.07 15.34 -5.16
CA ARG A 162 4.44 15.70 -5.59
C ARG A 162 4.86 15.08 -6.91
N LEU A 163 3.97 14.32 -7.58
CA LEU A 163 4.30 13.63 -8.83
C LEU A 163 4.91 14.58 -9.87
N GLY A 164 4.30 15.74 -10.09
CA GLY A 164 4.77 16.70 -11.11
C GLY A 164 6.19 17.18 -10.84
N SER A 165 6.46 17.70 -9.64
CA SER A 165 7.80 18.15 -9.26
C SER A 165 8.81 17.01 -9.24
N ARG A 166 8.38 15.79 -8.91
CA ARG A 166 9.24 14.60 -8.98
C ARG A 166 9.65 14.29 -10.42
N LEU A 167 8.72 14.34 -11.38
CA LEU A 167 9.04 14.15 -12.80
C LEU A 167 9.97 15.24 -13.32
N ASP A 168 9.75 16.50 -12.93
CA ASP A 168 10.62 17.62 -13.29
C ASP A 168 12.05 17.41 -12.79
N HIS A 169 12.22 17.03 -11.52
CA HIS A 169 13.53 16.78 -10.93
C HIS A 169 14.22 15.57 -11.57
N LEU A 170 13.48 14.52 -11.93
CA LEU A 170 14.04 13.35 -12.59
C LEU A 170 14.50 13.66 -14.02
N LEU A 171 13.76 14.48 -14.76
CA LEU A 171 14.19 14.97 -16.07
C LEU A 171 15.40 15.90 -15.97
N ALA A 172 15.50 16.71 -14.93
CA ALA A 172 16.69 17.54 -14.67
C ALA A 172 17.92 16.73 -14.21
N ALA A 173 17.72 15.50 -13.73
CA ALA A 173 18.75 14.59 -13.27
C ALA A 173 19.31 13.67 -14.38
N ARG A 174 19.02 13.98 -15.65
CA ARG A 174 19.57 13.26 -16.82
C ARG A 174 20.61 14.10 -17.55
N GLU A 175 21.45 13.43 -18.33
CA GLU A 175 22.39 14.00 -19.31
C GLU A 175 21.76 14.07 -20.71
#